data_AF-A0A0F9YSS4-F1
#
_entry.id   AF-A0A0F9YSS4-F1
#
_cell.length_a   1.000
_cell.length_b   1.000
_cell.length_c   1.000
_cell.angle_alpha   90.00
_cell.angle_beta   90.00
_cell.angle_gamma   90.00
#
_symmetry.space_group_name_H-M   'P 1'
#
loop_
_entity.id
_entity.type
_entity.pdbx_description
1 polymer ?
#
loop_
_entity_poly.entity_id
_entity_poly.type
_entity_poly.pdbx_seq_one_letter_code
_entity_poly.pdbx_strand_id
1 'polypeptide(L)'
;MLDEVELFRMKKLLRTLKDSRGNGTSMISLIIPPKDQIHRITKMLTDEYGTASNIKSRVNRLSVLGAITSAQNKLKTYKETPPNGLGIFVGTVLNDQNKEKKISVGIEPIKPVNTSLYMCDSKFHVDDLLALFEDEFKYGVVVIDGQTTLFASLQGNVKTILQQIHVDLPKKHGRGGQSSVRFARLRVEKRLAYIKKVSEIISNLYLTNNILNVEGIILAGQSDLKNELSRILDTRIKVIKTVDTNYGAESGLNQAIELCEDVLKDVKLSKEKKILQDFFTEINLDTGKYCFTMKETLHCLELGAVDTLIIWENLPDVKEEESFVDWIAENYKNYGCSLVFVSNKSSEGTQFVEGFGGIGGILRYKVEINFGDDEGYISDDDDSFF
;
A
#
# COMPACT_ATOMS: atom_id res chain seq x y z
N MET A 1 7.58 -13.05 0.58
CA MET A 1 6.61 -12.14 -0.05
C MET A 1 5.29 -12.51 0.55
N LEU A 2 4.70 -11.61 1.35
CA LEU A 2 3.31 -11.79 1.78
C LEU A 2 2.44 -11.77 0.52
N ASP A 3 1.45 -12.65 0.46
CA ASP A 3 0.51 -12.69 -0.64
C ASP A 3 -0.30 -11.40 -0.66
N GLU A 4 -0.35 -10.71 -1.80
CA GLU A 4 -1.19 -9.52 -2.02
C GLU A 4 -2.67 -9.83 -1.68
N VAL A 5 -3.06 -11.10 -1.81
CA VAL A 5 -4.34 -11.67 -1.38
C VAL A 5 -4.57 -11.58 0.12
N GLU A 6 -3.61 -12.00 0.93
CA GLU A 6 -3.73 -11.97 2.39
C GLU A 6 -3.83 -10.51 2.86
N LEU A 7 -3.08 -9.62 2.21
CA LEU A 7 -3.12 -8.18 2.45
C LEU A 7 -4.48 -7.60 2.09
N PHE A 8 -5.05 -7.99 0.94
CA PHE A 8 -6.39 -7.60 0.51
C PHE A 8 -7.46 -8.10 1.49
N ARG A 9 -7.43 -9.39 1.85
CA ARG A 9 -8.38 -10.02 2.79
C ARG A 9 -8.37 -9.32 4.14
N MET A 10 -7.18 -9.03 4.65
CA MET A 10 -7.04 -8.36 5.94
C MET A 10 -7.51 -6.89 5.87
N LYS A 11 -7.19 -6.17 4.80
CA LYS A 11 -7.69 -4.80 4.54
C LYS A 11 -9.21 -4.77 4.44
N LYS A 12 -9.82 -5.73 3.72
CA LYS A 12 -11.28 -5.86 3.60
C LYS A 12 -11.93 -6.16 4.94
N LEU A 13 -11.38 -7.10 5.71
CA LEU A 13 -11.88 -7.44 7.03
C LEU A 13 -11.83 -6.23 7.99
N LEU A 14 -10.76 -5.43 7.95
CA LEU A 14 -10.68 -4.19 8.73
C LEU A 14 -11.70 -3.14 8.27
N ARG A 15 -11.97 -3.01 6.96
CA ARG A 15 -13.06 -2.16 6.44
C ARG A 15 -14.43 -2.65 6.95
N THR A 16 -14.70 -3.95 6.88
CA THR A 16 -15.94 -4.54 7.42
C THR A 16 -16.09 -4.28 8.93
N LEU A 17 -15.00 -4.38 9.70
CA LEU A 17 -15.01 -4.05 11.13
C LEU A 17 -15.25 -2.55 11.37
N LYS A 18 -14.70 -1.67 10.53
CA LYS A 18 -14.93 -0.21 10.61
C LYS A 18 -16.40 0.17 10.38
N ASP A 19 -17.05 -0.47 9.41
CA ASP A 19 -18.44 -0.19 9.04
C ASP A 19 -19.44 -0.82 10.02
N SER A 20 -19.02 -1.85 10.74
CA SER A 20 -19.81 -2.52 11.76
C SER A 20 -20.14 -1.57 12.93
N ARG A 21 -21.43 -1.44 13.27
CA ARG A 21 -21.90 -0.66 14.42
C ARG A 21 -22.64 -1.55 15.42
N GLY A 22 -22.35 -1.34 16.70
CA GLY A 22 -23.04 -1.98 17.81
C GLY A 22 -24.12 -1.08 18.41
N ASN A 23 -25.10 -1.69 19.09
CA ASN A 23 -26.06 -0.97 19.91
C ASN A 23 -25.45 -0.66 21.29
N GLY A 24 -24.77 0.48 21.41
CA GLY A 24 -24.18 0.97 22.67
C GLY A 24 -22.67 0.70 22.80
N THR A 25 -22.14 0.71 24.03
CA THR A 25 -20.69 0.56 24.32
C THR A 25 -20.29 -0.90 24.48
N SER A 26 -20.40 -1.70 23.42
CA SER A 26 -20.15 -3.15 23.46
C SER A 26 -19.04 -3.61 22.53
N MET A 27 -18.29 -2.68 21.93
CA MET A 27 -17.25 -2.96 20.94
C MET A 27 -15.89 -2.66 21.54
N ILE A 28 -15.10 -3.72 21.77
CA ILE A 28 -13.75 -3.62 22.30
C ILE A 28 -12.77 -3.69 21.13
N SER A 29 -11.95 -2.64 21.03
CA SER A 29 -10.79 -2.59 20.14
C SER A 29 -9.53 -2.63 21.00
N LEU A 30 -8.74 -3.70 20.87
CA LEU A 30 -7.52 -3.91 21.63
C LEU A 30 -6.35 -4.12 20.66
N ILE A 31 -5.36 -3.24 20.71
CA ILE A 31 -4.12 -3.32 19.93
C ILE A 31 -2.95 -3.45 20.89
N ILE A 32 -2.15 -4.50 20.69
CA ILE A 32 -1.01 -4.86 21.53
C ILE A 32 0.26 -4.75 20.68
N PRO A 33 1.23 -3.90 21.07
CA PRO A 33 2.49 -3.76 20.34
C PRO A 33 3.36 -5.02 20.51
N PRO A 34 4.31 -5.25 19.59
CA PRO A 34 5.23 -6.37 19.71
C PRO A 34 6.09 -6.20 20.97
N LYS A 35 6.44 -7.33 21.60
CA LYS A 35 7.19 -7.43 22.86
C LYS A 35 6.41 -7.11 24.14
N ASP A 36 5.18 -6.60 24.07
CA ASP A 36 4.38 -6.46 25.29
C ASP A 36 3.88 -7.84 25.76
N GLN A 37 3.79 -8.02 27.07
CA GLN A 37 3.47 -9.32 27.66
C GLN A 37 1.96 -9.52 27.75
N ILE A 38 1.46 -10.67 27.27
CA ILE A 38 0.04 -11.04 27.34
C ILE A 38 -0.50 -10.99 28.78
N HIS A 39 0.32 -11.35 29.77
CA HIS A 39 -0.07 -11.32 31.18
C HIS A 39 -0.48 -9.91 31.64
N ARG A 40 0.24 -8.88 31.21
CA ARG A 40 -0.06 -7.47 31.54
C ARG A 40 -1.43 -7.07 31.00
N ILE A 41 -1.72 -7.42 29.76
CA ILE A 41 -3.00 -7.12 29.10
C ILE A 41 -4.15 -7.93 29.73
N THR A 42 -3.89 -9.19 30.10
CA THR A 42 -4.87 -10.03 30.80
C THR A 42 -5.25 -9.42 32.16
N LYS A 43 -4.26 -8.87 32.89
CA LYS A 43 -4.51 -8.16 34.15
C LYS A 43 -5.35 -6.90 33.92
N MET A 44 -4.98 -6.08 32.94
CA MET A 44 -5.76 -4.88 32.55
C MET A 44 -7.23 -5.23 32.25
N LEU A 45 -7.49 -6.26 31.44
CA LEU A 45 -8.86 -6.70 31.15
C LEU A 45 -9.62 -7.18 32.39
N THR A 46 -8.91 -7.72 33.39
CA THR A 46 -9.52 -8.16 34.66
C THR A 46 -9.90 -6.96 35.53
N ASP A 47 -9.06 -5.94 35.58
CA ASP A 47 -9.33 -4.69 36.30
C ASP A 47 -10.50 -3.91 35.65
N GLU A 48 -10.55 -3.89 34.31
CA GLU A 48 -11.66 -3.34 33.53
C GLU A 48 -12.97 -4.11 33.74
N TYR A 49 -12.91 -5.45 33.85
CA TYR A 49 -14.07 -6.27 34.19
C TYR A 49 -14.65 -5.89 35.57
N GLY A 50 -13.79 -5.70 36.57
CA GLY A 50 -14.20 -5.26 37.91
C GLY A 50 -14.85 -3.88 37.89
N THR A 51 -14.30 -2.95 37.11
CA THR A 51 -14.85 -1.60 36.96
C THR A 51 -16.20 -1.60 36.22
N ALA A 52 -16.32 -2.41 35.16
CA ALA A 52 -17.56 -2.57 34.40
C ALA A 52 -18.70 -3.19 35.24
N SER A 53 -18.38 -3.96 36.27
CA SER A 53 -19.40 -4.51 37.20
C SER A 53 -20.17 -3.41 37.94
N ASN A 54 -19.60 -2.22 38.10
CA ASN A 54 -20.23 -1.08 38.78
C ASN A 54 -21.18 -0.27 37.87
N ILE A 55 -21.32 -0.64 36.59
CA ILE A 55 -22.24 0.01 35.66
C ILE A 55 -23.69 -0.15 36.16
N LYS A 56 -24.43 0.98 36.26
CA LYS A 56 -25.80 1.03 36.76
C LYS A 56 -26.82 0.40 35.82
N SER A 57 -26.67 0.61 34.51
CA SER A 57 -27.56 0.04 33.49
C SER A 57 -27.33 -1.46 33.36
N ARG A 58 -28.35 -2.28 33.68
CA ARG A 58 -28.27 -3.74 33.63
C ARG A 58 -27.91 -4.27 32.24
N VAL A 59 -28.52 -3.71 31.20
CA VAL A 59 -28.29 -4.14 29.80
C VAL A 59 -26.86 -3.81 29.37
N ASN A 60 -26.43 -2.56 29.56
CA ASN A 60 -25.08 -2.14 29.18
C ASN A 60 -24.00 -2.91 29.96
N ARG A 61 -24.22 -3.12 31.27
CA ARG A 61 -23.33 -3.93 32.11
C ARG A 61 -23.15 -5.34 31.55
N LEU A 62 -24.23 -6.03 31.18
CA LEU A 62 -24.13 -7.38 30.63
C LEU A 62 -23.39 -7.42 29.29
N SER A 63 -23.62 -6.43 28.42
CA SER A 63 -22.93 -6.33 27.13
C SER A 63 -21.43 -6.11 27.29
N VAL A 64 -21.01 -5.17 28.16
CA VAL A 64 -19.59 -4.88 28.42
C VAL A 64 -18.89 -6.08 29.07
N LEU A 65 -19.50 -6.69 30.10
CA LEU A 65 -18.92 -7.88 30.75
C LEU A 65 -18.79 -9.05 29.78
N GLY A 66 -19.78 -9.25 28.92
CA GLY A 66 -19.75 -10.27 27.87
C GLY A 66 -18.62 -10.03 26.85
N ALA A 67 -18.43 -8.78 26.41
CA ALA A 67 -17.37 -8.41 25.49
C ALA A 67 -15.98 -8.62 26.11
N ILE A 68 -15.76 -8.17 27.36
CA ILE A 68 -14.48 -8.36 28.07
C ILE A 68 -14.19 -9.85 28.26
N THR A 69 -15.18 -10.65 28.64
CA THR A 69 -15.02 -12.11 28.79
C THR A 69 -14.62 -12.77 27.47
N SER A 70 -15.24 -12.34 26.36
CA SER A 70 -14.90 -12.85 25.02
C SER A 70 -13.51 -12.39 24.58
N ALA A 71 -13.08 -11.17 24.91
CA ALA A 71 -11.72 -10.69 24.66
C ALA A 71 -10.68 -11.47 25.46
N GLN A 72 -10.93 -11.75 26.73
CA GLN A 72 -10.07 -12.59 27.57
C GLN A 72 -9.95 -14.02 27.00
N ASN A 73 -11.07 -14.61 26.56
CA ASN A 73 -11.07 -15.95 25.96
C ASN A 73 -10.28 -15.98 24.64
N LYS A 74 -10.38 -14.93 23.83
CA LYS A 74 -9.60 -14.79 22.59
C LYS A 74 -8.13 -14.56 22.89
N LEU A 75 -7.78 -13.74 23.89
CA LEU A 75 -6.40 -13.50 24.27
C LEU A 75 -5.70 -14.79 24.75
N LYS A 76 -6.43 -15.68 25.45
CA LYS A 76 -5.93 -17.00 25.88
C LYS A 76 -5.55 -17.94 24.74
N THR A 77 -6.05 -17.74 23.52
CA THR A 77 -5.64 -18.58 22.37
C THR A 77 -4.20 -18.29 21.94
N TYR A 78 -3.66 -17.13 22.32
CA TYR A 78 -2.28 -16.72 22.03
C TYR A 78 -1.40 -16.98 23.25
N LYS A 79 -0.31 -17.74 23.05
CA LYS A 79 0.68 -18.02 24.12
C LYS A 79 1.58 -16.81 24.38
N GLU A 80 2.01 -16.15 23.30
CA GLU A 80 2.88 -14.98 23.31
C GLU A 80 2.39 -13.98 22.26
N THR A 81 2.79 -12.71 22.38
CA THR A 81 2.50 -11.72 21.36
C THR A 81 3.27 -12.04 20.08
N PRO A 82 2.61 -12.12 18.91
CA PRO A 82 3.30 -12.32 17.64
C PRO A 82 4.34 -11.23 17.36
N PRO A 83 5.32 -11.48 16.47
CA PRO A 83 6.45 -10.58 16.25
C PRO A 83 6.05 -9.18 15.76
N ASN A 84 4.88 -9.06 15.11
CA ASN A 84 4.36 -7.79 14.62
C ASN A 84 3.32 -7.14 15.57
N GLY A 85 2.97 -7.80 16.68
CA GLY A 85 1.91 -7.38 17.59
C GLY A 85 0.61 -8.16 17.38
N LEU A 86 -0.46 -7.72 18.04
CA LEU A 86 -1.76 -8.41 18.02
C LEU A 86 -2.90 -7.39 18.10
N GLY A 87 -3.85 -7.46 17.15
CA GLY A 87 -5.13 -6.76 17.20
C GLY A 87 -6.25 -7.73 17.58
N ILE A 88 -7.05 -7.39 18.59
CA ILE A 88 -8.23 -8.15 19.01
C ILE A 88 -9.45 -7.23 18.92
N PHE A 89 -10.43 -7.67 18.12
CA PHE A 89 -11.70 -6.97 17.90
C PHE A 89 -12.84 -7.87 18.36
N VAL A 90 -13.54 -7.44 19.39
CA VAL A 90 -14.61 -8.22 20.03
C VAL A 90 -15.82 -7.35 20.27
N GLY A 91 -17.00 -7.82 19.86
CA GLY A 91 -18.23 -7.12 20.13
C GLY A 91 -19.46 -7.79 19.55
N THR A 92 -20.62 -7.22 19.84
CA THR A 92 -21.91 -7.64 19.30
C THR A 92 -22.37 -6.63 18.27
N VAL A 93 -22.50 -7.07 17.01
CA VAL A 93 -23.02 -6.26 15.90
C VAL A 93 -24.42 -6.71 15.54
N LEU A 94 -25.22 -5.82 14.97
CA LEU A 94 -26.48 -6.21 14.33
C LEU A 94 -26.22 -6.48 12.86
N ASN A 95 -26.67 -7.64 12.37
CA ASN A 95 -26.76 -7.91 10.94
C ASN A 95 -27.99 -7.21 10.34
N ASP A 96 -28.06 -7.13 9.00
CA ASP A 96 -29.18 -6.54 8.25
C ASP A 96 -30.56 -7.15 8.56
N GLN A 97 -30.60 -8.37 9.11
CA GLN A 97 -31.81 -9.03 9.60
C GLN A 97 -32.17 -8.67 11.06
N ASN A 98 -31.58 -7.63 11.64
CA ASN A 98 -31.71 -7.26 13.05
C ASN A 98 -31.38 -8.38 14.07
N LYS A 99 -30.62 -9.39 13.64
CA LYS A 99 -30.10 -10.46 14.53
C LYS A 99 -28.76 -10.04 15.10
N GLU A 100 -28.56 -10.29 16.40
CA GLU A 100 -27.29 -10.05 17.08
C GLU A 100 -26.25 -11.10 16.66
N LYS A 101 -25.14 -10.65 16.08
CA LYS A 101 -23.98 -11.47 15.74
C LYS A 101 -22.81 -11.10 16.64
N LYS A 102 -22.24 -12.10 17.32
CA LYS A 102 -21.01 -11.93 18.10
C LYS A 102 -19.81 -12.03 17.17
N ILE A 103 -19.00 -10.99 17.13
CA ILE A 103 -17.71 -10.94 16.43
C ILE A 103 -16.60 -11.13 17.45
N SER A 104 -15.70 -12.07 17.18
CA SER A 104 -14.45 -12.25 17.92
C SER A 104 -13.32 -12.59 16.96
N VAL A 105 -12.58 -11.57 16.56
CA VAL A 105 -11.50 -11.69 15.57
C VAL A 105 -10.19 -11.27 16.22
N GLY A 106 -9.16 -12.10 16.01
CA GLY A 106 -7.78 -11.80 16.36
C GLY A 106 -6.97 -11.72 15.08
N ILE A 107 -6.23 -10.63 14.91
CA ILE A 107 -5.51 -10.28 13.69
C ILE A 107 -4.05 -10.02 14.06
N GLU A 108 -3.14 -10.66 13.34
CA GLU A 108 -1.72 -10.31 13.38
C GLU A 108 -1.44 -9.29 12.27
N PRO A 109 -0.92 -8.09 12.59
CA PRO A 109 -0.62 -7.09 11.58
C PRO A 109 0.61 -7.50 10.73
N ILE A 110 0.66 -7.08 9.46
CA ILE A 110 1.79 -7.34 8.56
C ILE A 110 3.10 -6.67 8.99
N LYS A 111 2.97 -5.54 9.70
CA LYS A 111 4.06 -4.68 10.14
C LYS A 111 3.95 -4.48 11.65
N PRO A 112 5.08 -4.34 12.36
CA PRO A 112 5.07 -4.10 13.79
C PRO A 112 4.32 -2.81 14.14
N VAL A 113 3.29 -2.93 14.98
CA VAL A 113 2.52 -1.77 15.49
C VAL A 113 3.21 -1.20 16.72
N ASN A 114 3.50 0.11 16.75
CA ASN A 114 4.11 0.75 17.92
C ASN A 114 3.09 1.28 18.93
N THR A 115 1.81 1.39 18.55
CA THR A 115 0.74 1.91 19.40
C THR A 115 0.09 0.79 20.23
N SER A 116 -0.26 1.11 21.46
CA SER A 116 -1.10 0.28 22.32
C SER A 116 -2.44 1.00 22.48
N LEU A 117 -3.54 0.32 22.15
CA LEU A 117 -4.88 0.89 22.17
C LEU A 117 -5.82 -0.06 22.91
N TYR A 118 -6.59 0.47 23.86
CA TYR A 118 -7.74 -0.21 24.44
C TYR A 118 -8.89 0.78 24.49
N MET A 119 -9.94 0.51 23.72
CA MET A 119 -11.15 1.35 23.66
C MET A 119 -12.40 0.48 23.66
N CYS A 120 -13.40 0.88 24.45
CA CYS A 120 -14.74 0.32 24.44
C CYS A 120 -15.72 1.40 23.95
N ASP A 121 -16.28 1.20 22.76
CA ASP A 121 -17.15 2.18 22.10
C ASP A 121 -18.29 1.46 21.35
N SER A 122 -19.07 2.20 20.57
CA SER A 122 -20.11 1.74 19.66
C SER A 122 -19.61 1.31 18.28
N LYS A 123 -18.33 1.55 18.00
CA LYS A 123 -17.64 1.22 16.74
C LYS A 123 -16.28 0.62 17.03
N PHE A 124 -15.74 -0.15 16.08
CA PHE A 124 -14.36 -0.61 16.16
C PHE A 124 -13.40 0.49 15.70
N HIS A 125 -12.35 0.71 16.49
CA HIS A 125 -11.25 1.61 16.18
C HIS A 125 -10.15 0.81 15.49
N VAL A 126 -10.12 0.86 14.15
CA VAL A 126 -9.17 0.12 13.29
C VAL A 126 -8.20 1.04 12.55
N ASP A 127 -8.26 2.35 12.77
CA ASP A 127 -7.52 3.33 11.97
C ASP A 127 -6.00 3.12 12.05
N ASP A 128 -5.48 2.79 13.23
CA ASP A 128 -4.07 2.43 13.44
C ASP A 128 -3.61 1.24 12.59
N LEU A 129 -4.48 0.23 12.41
CA LEU A 129 -4.17 -0.93 11.59
C LEU A 129 -4.33 -0.63 10.11
N LEU A 130 -5.38 0.11 9.72
CA LEU A 130 -5.62 0.52 8.33
C LEU A 130 -4.46 1.36 7.79
N ALA A 131 -3.86 2.23 8.61
CA ALA A 131 -2.69 3.01 8.25
C ALA A 131 -1.48 2.12 7.87
N LEU A 132 -1.38 0.89 8.37
CA LEU A 132 -0.29 -0.03 8.01
C LEU A 132 -0.44 -0.64 6.60
N PHE A 133 -1.68 -0.75 6.11
CA PHE A 133 -2.02 -1.22 4.76
C PHE A 133 -1.93 -0.14 3.70
N GLU A 134 -1.76 1.13 4.09
CA GLU A 134 -1.30 2.12 3.14
C GLU A 134 0.13 1.71 2.75
N ASP A 135 0.25 0.98 1.64
CA ASP A 135 1.52 0.47 1.15
C ASP A 135 2.44 1.64 0.85
N GLU A 136 3.28 1.98 1.81
CA GLU A 136 4.33 2.95 1.60
C GLU A 136 5.49 2.22 0.95
N PHE A 137 5.55 2.40 -0.37
CA PHE A 137 6.67 2.07 -1.21
C PHE A 137 7.98 2.53 -0.57
N LYS A 138 8.99 1.66 -0.63
CA LYS A 138 10.32 1.99 -0.14
C LYS A 138 11.00 2.86 -1.19
N TYR A 139 11.33 4.09 -0.82
CA TYR A 139 12.07 5.04 -1.65
C TYR A 139 13.49 5.18 -1.16
N GLY A 140 14.43 5.33 -2.09
CA GLY A 140 15.79 5.77 -1.77
C GLY A 140 15.85 7.29 -1.74
N VAL A 141 16.50 7.87 -0.74
CA VAL A 141 16.80 9.30 -0.69
C VAL A 141 18.30 9.46 -0.57
N VAL A 142 18.87 10.22 -1.48
CA VAL A 142 20.30 10.53 -1.49
C VAL A 142 20.46 12.04 -1.37
N VAL A 143 21.03 12.49 -0.26
CA VAL A 143 21.35 13.90 -0.03
C VAL A 143 22.82 14.09 -0.34
N ILE A 144 23.12 14.86 -1.38
CA ILE A 144 24.47 15.16 -1.86
C ILE A 144 24.82 16.59 -1.48
N ASP A 145 25.90 16.72 -0.73
CA ASP A 145 26.51 17.99 -0.41
C ASP A 145 28.02 17.94 -0.70
N GLY A 146 28.67 19.09 -0.82
CA GLY A 146 30.11 19.17 -1.10
C GLY A 146 31.01 18.66 0.02
N GLN A 147 30.45 18.43 1.22
CA GLN A 147 31.14 17.90 2.39
C GLN A 147 30.67 16.50 2.80
N THR A 148 29.37 16.24 2.70
CA THR A 148 28.76 14.98 3.16
C THR A 148 27.76 14.45 2.16
N THR A 149 27.77 13.14 1.93
CA THR A 149 26.65 12.44 1.27
C THR A 149 25.97 11.55 2.28
N LEU A 150 24.65 11.62 2.31
CA LEU A 150 23.82 10.74 3.14
C LEU A 150 22.93 9.89 2.24
N PHE A 151 22.89 8.60 2.52
CA PHE A 151 22.03 7.62 1.87
C PHE A 151 21.01 7.14 2.90
N ALA A 152 19.72 7.26 2.59
CA ALA A 152 18.64 6.83 3.46
C ALA A 152 17.55 6.14 2.66
N SER A 153 16.86 5.19 3.28
CA SER A 153 15.57 4.73 2.76
C SER A 153 14.42 5.40 3.52
N LEU A 154 13.43 5.85 2.75
CA LEU A 154 12.16 6.33 3.24
C LEU A 154 11.13 5.23 2.97
N GLN A 155 10.56 4.68 4.03
CA GLN A 155 9.40 3.81 3.92
C GLN A 155 8.28 4.51 4.69
N GLY A 156 7.54 5.33 3.96
CA GLY A 156 6.48 6.09 4.56
C GLY A 156 6.93 7.18 5.51
N ASN A 157 6.38 7.17 6.72
CA ASN A 157 6.83 8.05 7.80
C ASN A 157 8.15 7.57 8.45
N VAL A 158 8.60 6.35 8.18
CA VAL A 158 9.83 5.80 8.77
C VAL A 158 11.02 6.09 7.85
N LYS A 159 11.92 6.96 8.31
CA LYS A 159 13.23 7.19 7.70
C LYS A 159 14.29 6.29 8.33
N THR A 160 15.12 5.67 7.50
CA THR A 160 16.23 4.81 7.92
C THR A 160 17.50 5.27 7.23
N ILE A 161 18.49 5.71 8.00
CA ILE A 161 19.79 6.13 7.45
C ILE A 161 20.62 4.87 7.23
N LEU A 162 21.05 4.65 5.99
CA LEU A 162 21.79 3.45 5.59
C LEU A 162 23.30 3.68 5.74
N GLN A 163 23.80 4.78 5.17
CA GLN A 163 25.22 5.08 5.14
C GLN A 163 25.45 6.59 5.01
N GLN A 164 26.56 7.07 5.58
CA GLN A 164 27.05 8.44 5.43
C GLN A 164 28.51 8.43 4.99
N ILE A 165 28.88 9.37 4.11
CA ILE A 165 30.24 9.53 3.60
C ILE A 165 30.64 10.99 3.74
N HIS A 166 31.87 11.20 4.21
CA HIS A 166 32.50 12.51 4.26
C HIS A 166 33.52 12.65 3.13
N VAL A 167 33.47 13.76 2.40
CA VAL A 167 34.40 14.08 1.31
C VAL A 167 34.75 15.55 1.39
N ASP A 168 36.03 15.88 1.24
CA ASP A 168 36.48 17.27 1.19
C ASP A 168 36.82 17.65 -0.27
N LEU A 169 35.90 18.39 -0.89
CA LEU A 169 36.08 18.88 -2.27
C LEU A 169 36.82 20.22 -2.28
N PRO A 170 37.80 20.40 -3.19
CA PRO A 170 38.53 21.66 -3.30
C PRO A 170 37.60 22.79 -3.71
N LYS A 171 37.58 23.88 -2.93
CA LYS A 171 36.73 25.04 -3.19
C LYS A 171 37.15 25.81 -4.44
N LYS A 172 36.26 26.67 -4.93
CA LYS A 172 36.58 27.63 -5.98
C LYS A 172 37.49 28.71 -5.40
N HIS A 173 38.66 28.91 -6.00
CA HIS A 173 39.60 29.95 -5.62
C HIS A 173 39.90 30.84 -6.83
N GLY A 174 39.88 32.16 -6.63
CA GLY A 174 40.24 33.15 -7.64
C GLY A 174 41.72 33.53 -7.65
N ARG A 175 42.52 32.98 -6.72
CA ARG A 175 43.96 33.24 -6.60
C ARG A 175 44.73 32.12 -7.31
N GLY A 176 45.74 32.46 -8.14
CA GLY A 176 46.58 31.45 -8.79
C GLY A 176 47.26 31.83 -10.11
N GLY A 177 47.01 33.01 -10.70
CA GLY A 177 47.67 33.44 -11.93
C GLY A 177 47.62 32.36 -13.03
N GLN A 178 48.77 31.98 -13.59
CA GLN A 178 48.88 30.90 -14.59
C GLN A 178 48.52 29.50 -14.06
N SER A 179 48.67 29.26 -12.75
CA SER A 179 48.29 27.96 -12.14
C SER A 179 46.79 27.80 -11.90
N SER A 180 45.99 28.85 -12.10
CA SER A 180 44.53 28.83 -11.89
C SER A 180 43.82 27.76 -12.72
N VAL A 181 44.24 27.57 -13.98
CA VAL A 181 43.67 26.56 -14.90
C VAL A 181 43.93 25.14 -14.39
N ARG A 182 45.13 24.87 -13.87
CA ARG A 182 45.48 23.57 -13.27
C ARG A 182 44.59 23.27 -12.05
N PHE A 183 44.41 24.22 -11.15
CA PHE A 183 43.54 24.04 -9.98
C PHE A 183 42.07 23.87 -10.36
N ALA A 184 41.61 24.52 -11.43
CA ALA A 184 40.28 24.30 -11.98
C ALA A 184 40.12 22.85 -12.50
N ARG A 185 41.12 22.34 -13.24
CA ARG A 185 41.12 20.95 -13.73
C ARG A 185 41.10 19.93 -12.60
N LEU A 186 41.97 20.09 -11.60
CA LEU A 186 42.01 19.21 -10.42
C LEU A 186 40.69 19.21 -9.65
N ARG A 187 39.97 20.34 -9.61
CA ARG A 187 38.64 20.42 -8.99
C ARG A 187 37.60 19.61 -9.74
N VAL A 188 37.56 19.73 -11.07
CA VAL A 188 36.63 18.96 -11.91
C VAL A 188 36.93 17.47 -11.81
N GLU A 189 38.20 17.08 -11.82
CA GLU A 189 38.63 15.68 -11.69
C GLU A 189 38.21 15.07 -10.35
N LYS A 190 38.47 15.77 -9.23
CA LYS A 190 38.02 15.33 -7.90
C LYS A 190 36.49 15.26 -7.78
N ARG A 191 35.76 16.22 -8.38
CA ARG A 191 34.30 16.21 -8.41
C ARG A 191 33.76 14.99 -9.14
N LEU A 192 34.30 14.70 -10.32
CA LEU A 192 33.87 13.55 -11.12
C LEU A 192 34.20 12.22 -10.43
N ALA A 193 35.36 12.10 -9.77
CA ALA A 193 35.71 10.94 -8.96
C ALA A 193 34.73 10.75 -7.78
N TYR A 194 34.34 11.85 -7.13
CA TYR A 194 33.35 11.83 -6.07
C TYR A 194 31.97 11.37 -6.55
N ILE A 195 31.48 11.92 -7.66
CA ILE A 195 30.18 11.53 -8.24
C ILE A 195 30.18 10.05 -8.63
N LYS A 196 31.27 9.55 -9.24
CA LYS A 196 31.41 8.12 -9.56
C LYS A 196 31.36 7.25 -8.31
N LYS A 197 32.07 7.63 -7.24
CA LYS A 197 32.04 6.92 -5.96
C LYS A 197 30.64 6.89 -5.36
N VAL A 198 29.91 8.01 -5.41
CA VAL A 198 28.51 8.08 -4.94
C VAL A 198 27.63 7.16 -5.79
N SER A 199 27.76 7.18 -7.11
CA SER A 199 26.98 6.31 -8.02
C SER A 199 27.19 4.82 -7.77
N GLU A 200 28.43 4.40 -7.51
CA GLU A 200 28.75 3.02 -7.18
C GLU A 200 28.09 2.59 -5.86
N ILE A 201 28.09 3.47 -4.86
CA ILE A 201 27.48 3.20 -3.55
C ILE A 201 25.96 3.15 -3.65
N ILE A 202 25.34 4.01 -4.46
CA ILE A 202 23.90 3.91 -4.76
C ILE A 202 23.61 2.55 -5.37
N SER A 203 24.42 2.11 -6.33
CA SER A 203 24.23 0.83 -7.00
C SER A 203 24.32 -0.33 -6.00
N ASN A 204 25.31 -0.31 -5.10
CA ASN A 204 25.50 -1.35 -4.09
C ASN A 204 24.42 -1.37 -2.99
N LEU A 205 23.89 -0.20 -2.59
CA LEU A 205 22.89 -0.10 -1.52
C LEU A 205 21.47 -0.38 -2.01
N TYR A 206 21.14 0.11 -3.21
CA TYR A 206 19.76 0.09 -3.72
C TYR A 206 19.50 -1.02 -4.75
N LEU A 207 20.52 -1.62 -5.36
CA LEU A 207 20.37 -2.87 -6.11
C LEU A 207 20.80 -4.06 -5.26
N THR A 208 19.96 -5.09 -5.21
CA THR A 208 20.34 -6.41 -4.71
C THR A 208 20.00 -7.42 -5.80
N ASN A 209 20.98 -8.24 -6.20
CA ASN A 209 20.82 -9.24 -7.26
C ASN A 209 20.28 -8.65 -8.58
N ASN A 210 20.74 -7.47 -8.97
CA ASN A 210 20.28 -6.73 -10.16
C ASN A 210 18.80 -6.31 -10.16
N ILE A 211 18.11 -6.45 -9.03
CA ILE A 211 16.74 -5.96 -8.82
C ILE A 211 16.82 -4.75 -7.89
N LEU A 212 16.06 -3.70 -8.22
CA LEU A 212 16.01 -2.49 -7.40
C LEU A 212 15.15 -2.79 -6.16
N ASN A 213 15.73 -2.62 -4.97
CA ASN A 213 15.02 -2.82 -3.69
C ASN A 213 14.05 -1.68 -3.34
N VAL A 214 14.15 -0.58 -4.08
CA VAL A 214 13.36 0.64 -3.91
C VAL A 214 12.59 0.91 -5.19
N GLU A 215 11.48 1.62 -5.10
CA GLU A 215 10.67 1.92 -6.29
C GLU A 215 11.27 3.04 -7.14
N GLY A 216 12.02 3.89 -6.48
CA GLY A 216 12.81 4.91 -7.12
C GLY A 216 13.59 5.70 -6.10
N ILE A 217 14.45 6.57 -6.63
CA ILE A 217 15.39 7.35 -5.86
C ILE A 217 15.08 8.84 -6.01
N ILE A 218 15.10 9.54 -4.90
CA ILE A 218 15.08 11.01 -4.83
C ILE A 218 16.51 11.49 -4.64
N LEU A 219 16.94 12.40 -5.51
CA LEU A 219 18.23 13.05 -5.41
C LEU A 219 18.05 14.45 -4.85
N ALA A 220 18.60 14.71 -3.67
CA ALA A 220 18.53 15.99 -2.99
C ALA A 220 19.93 16.62 -2.88
N GLY A 221 20.00 17.95 -2.92
CA GLY A 221 21.25 18.68 -2.68
C GLY A 221 21.16 20.15 -3.07
N GLN A 222 22.09 20.95 -2.56
CA GLN A 222 22.12 22.41 -2.75
C GLN A 222 22.68 22.85 -4.11
N SER A 223 23.41 21.98 -4.80
CA SER A 223 24.18 22.34 -5.99
C SER A 223 23.87 21.42 -7.17
N ASP A 224 24.40 21.79 -8.34
CA ASP A 224 24.24 21.06 -9.60
C ASP A 224 24.85 19.64 -9.59
N LEU A 225 25.54 19.25 -8.51
CA LEU A 225 26.09 17.91 -8.31
C LEU A 225 25.04 16.81 -8.47
N LYS A 226 23.79 17.07 -8.07
CA LYS A 226 22.69 16.11 -8.20
C LYS A 226 22.28 15.87 -9.65
N ASN A 227 22.35 16.90 -10.50
CA ASN A 227 22.04 16.79 -11.91
C ASN A 227 23.18 16.09 -12.66
N GLU A 228 24.43 16.38 -12.29
CA GLU A 228 25.60 15.65 -12.78
C GLU A 228 25.53 14.15 -12.37
N LEU A 229 25.14 13.83 -11.13
CA LEU A 229 24.93 12.46 -10.70
C LEU A 229 23.82 11.76 -11.49
N SER A 230 22.68 12.43 -11.69
CA SER A 230 21.53 11.88 -12.43
C SER A 230 21.93 11.39 -13.84
N ARG A 231 22.90 12.05 -14.48
CA ARG A 231 23.42 11.65 -15.81
C ARG A 231 24.38 10.46 -15.79
N ILE A 232 25.10 10.23 -14.68
CA ILE A 232 26.12 9.18 -14.55
C ILE A 232 25.53 7.90 -13.94
N LEU A 233 24.37 8.01 -13.29
CA LEU A 233 23.67 6.90 -12.67
C LEU A 233 23.38 5.77 -13.68
N ASP A 234 23.34 4.54 -13.17
CA ASP A 234 22.93 3.39 -13.98
C ASP A 234 21.48 3.57 -14.47
N THR A 235 21.26 3.32 -15.75
CA THR A 235 19.95 3.34 -16.43
C THR A 235 18.86 2.52 -15.73
N ARG A 236 19.24 1.49 -14.96
CA ARG A 236 18.30 0.65 -14.20
C ARG A 236 17.70 1.36 -12.99
N ILE A 237 18.37 2.37 -12.48
CA ILE A 237 17.93 3.10 -11.29
C ILE A 237 17.03 4.25 -11.73
N LYS A 238 15.75 4.16 -11.37
CA LYS A 238 14.77 5.21 -11.70
C LYS A 238 14.88 6.37 -10.71
N VAL A 239 15.31 7.53 -11.20
CA VAL A 239 15.24 8.79 -10.44
C VAL A 239 13.83 9.36 -10.57
N ILE A 240 13.14 9.53 -9.44
CA ILE A 240 11.77 10.07 -9.41
C ILE A 240 11.82 11.59 -9.53
N LYS A 241 12.62 12.23 -8.68
CA LYS A 241 12.73 13.69 -8.64
C LYS A 241 14.09 14.13 -8.11
N THR A 242 14.56 15.24 -8.65
CA THR A 242 15.71 16.00 -8.16
C THR A 242 15.21 17.19 -7.35
N VAL A 243 15.63 17.34 -6.10
CA VAL A 243 15.18 18.38 -5.17
C VAL A 243 16.33 19.27 -4.72
N ASP A 244 16.09 20.57 -4.68
CA ASP A 244 17.02 21.56 -4.10
C ASP A 244 16.80 21.64 -2.60
N THR A 245 17.86 21.37 -1.81
CA THR A 245 17.84 21.53 -0.36
C THR A 245 18.83 22.61 0.06
N ASN A 246 18.49 23.37 1.10
CA ASN A 246 19.35 24.43 1.62
C ASN A 246 20.42 23.89 2.57
N TYR A 247 20.15 22.72 3.16
CA TYR A 247 21.01 22.06 4.13
C TYR A 247 21.47 20.69 3.61
N GLY A 248 22.62 20.23 4.10
CA GLY A 248 23.16 18.90 3.89
C GLY A 248 22.79 17.92 5.02
N ALA A 249 23.31 16.69 4.93
CA ALA A 249 23.15 15.64 5.93
C ALA A 249 21.67 15.37 6.33
N GLU A 250 21.40 15.14 7.61
CA GLU A 250 20.06 14.77 8.11
C GLU A 250 19.04 15.91 8.01
N SER A 251 19.47 17.16 8.20
CA SER A 251 18.58 18.32 8.04
C SER A 251 18.12 18.46 6.58
N GLY A 252 19.03 18.24 5.63
CA GLY A 252 18.70 18.16 4.20
C GLY A 252 17.75 17.01 3.86
N LEU A 253 17.90 15.86 4.54
CA LEU A 253 17.01 14.71 4.36
C LEU A 253 15.56 15.05 4.74
N ASN A 254 15.35 15.69 5.90
CA ASN A 254 14.01 16.07 6.34
C ASN A 254 13.36 17.05 5.37
N GLN A 255 14.11 18.06 4.92
CA GLN A 255 13.63 19.04 3.95
C GLN A 255 13.27 18.39 2.61
N ALA A 256 14.09 17.43 2.15
CA ALA A 256 13.81 16.70 0.91
C ALA A 256 12.52 15.88 0.99
N ILE A 257 12.24 15.26 2.15
CA ILE A 257 11.02 14.48 2.38
C ILE A 257 9.79 15.38 2.31
N GLU A 258 9.82 16.53 2.98
CA GLU A 258 8.73 17.51 2.98
C GLU A 258 8.40 18.00 1.55
N LEU A 259 9.43 18.32 0.76
CA LEU A 259 9.26 18.78 -0.62
C LEU A 259 8.83 17.68 -1.61
N CYS A 260 8.97 16.41 -1.23
CA CYS A 260 8.63 15.27 -2.09
C CYS A 260 7.28 14.65 -1.78
N GLU A 261 6.59 15.06 -0.71
CA GLU A 261 5.37 14.40 -0.25
C GLU A 261 4.31 14.28 -1.36
N ASP A 262 4.10 15.35 -2.13
CA ASP A 262 3.14 15.36 -3.24
C ASP A 262 3.54 14.38 -4.35
N VAL A 263 4.83 14.35 -4.71
CA VAL A 263 5.34 13.50 -5.79
C VAL A 263 5.28 12.02 -5.39
N LEU A 264 5.50 11.71 -4.12
CA LEU A 264 5.42 10.35 -3.61
C LEU A 264 3.98 9.80 -3.62
N LYS A 265 2.97 10.67 -3.41
CA LYS A 265 1.55 10.32 -3.57
C LYS A 265 1.22 10.03 -5.04
N ASP A 266 1.73 10.84 -5.96
CA ASP A 266 1.49 10.70 -7.40
C ASP A 266 2.10 9.42 -8.00
N VAL A 267 3.23 8.93 -7.48
CA VAL A 267 3.87 7.71 -8.01
C VAL A 267 2.96 6.49 -7.90
N LYS A 268 2.13 6.38 -6.84
CA LYS A 268 1.16 5.27 -6.71
C LYS A 268 0.13 5.32 -7.84
N LEU A 269 -0.46 6.50 -8.04
CA LEU A 269 -1.43 6.75 -9.09
C LEU A 269 -0.82 6.55 -10.49
N SER A 270 0.46 6.88 -10.67
CA SER A 270 1.15 6.70 -11.95
C SER A 270 1.32 5.24 -12.37
N LYS A 271 1.43 4.31 -11.43
CA LYS A 271 1.51 2.87 -11.75
C LYS A 271 0.16 2.33 -12.19
N GLU A 272 -0.90 2.63 -11.42
CA GLU A 272 -2.28 2.29 -11.79
C GLU A 272 -2.61 2.85 -13.18
N LYS A 273 -2.27 4.13 -13.40
CA LYS A 273 -2.43 4.81 -14.68
C LYS A 273 -1.72 4.09 -15.82
N LYS A 274 -0.48 3.63 -15.59
CA LYS A 274 0.30 2.94 -16.63
C LYS A 274 -0.36 1.63 -17.04
N ILE A 275 -0.84 0.83 -16.09
CA ILE A 275 -1.50 -0.46 -16.39
C ILE A 275 -2.80 -0.22 -17.18
N LEU A 276 -3.59 0.78 -16.80
CA LEU A 276 -4.79 1.16 -17.54
C LEU A 276 -4.47 1.72 -18.93
N GLN A 277 -3.39 2.49 -19.07
CA GLN A 277 -2.90 2.96 -20.36
C GLN A 277 -2.51 1.80 -21.27
N ASP A 278 -1.77 0.81 -20.75
CA ASP A 278 -1.40 -0.39 -21.51
C ASP A 278 -2.66 -1.14 -21.98
N PHE A 279 -3.67 -1.30 -21.11
CA PHE A 279 -4.98 -1.86 -21.48
C PHE A 279 -5.70 -1.06 -22.58
N PHE A 280 -5.79 0.27 -22.46
CA PHE A 280 -6.42 1.11 -23.48
C PHE A 280 -5.63 1.12 -24.79
N THR A 281 -4.30 0.96 -24.76
CA THR A 281 -3.52 0.84 -25.99
C THR A 281 -3.83 -0.44 -26.74
N GLU A 282 -4.05 -1.56 -26.05
CA GLU A 282 -4.46 -2.83 -26.69
C GLU A 282 -5.85 -2.71 -27.34
N ILE A 283 -6.78 -1.98 -26.71
CA ILE A 283 -8.10 -1.67 -27.30
C ILE A 283 -7.94 -0.78 -28.52
N ASN A 284 -7.21 0.33 -28.41
CA ASN A 284 -7.06 1.30 -29.51
C ASN A 284 -6.32 0.73 -30.73
N LEU A 285 -5.49 -0.29 -30.53
CA LEU A 285 -4.74 -0.96 -31.58
C LEU A 285 -5.49 -2.16 -32.19
N ASP A 286 -6.69 -2.51 -31.69
CA ASP A 286 -7.51 -3.64 -32.12
C ASP A 286 -6.72 -4.97 -32.21
N THR A 287 -5.81 -5.20 -31.26
CA THR A 287 -4.96 -6.40 -31.26
C THR A 287 -5.73 -7.68 -30.93
N GLY A 288 -6.94 -7.54 -30.36
CA GLY A 288 -7.76 -8.62 -29.84
C GLY A 288 -7.17 -9.30 -28.59
N LYS A 289 -6.20 -8.65 -27.93
CA LYS A 289 -5.54 -9.14 -26.70
C LYS A 289 -6.10 -8.50 -25.44
N TYR A 290 -7.39 -8.21 -25.42
CA TYR A 290 -8.06 -7.64 -24.27
C TYR A 290 -9.38 -8.38 -24.06
N CYS A 291 -9.84 -8.42 -22.80
CA CYS A 291 -11.19 -8.83 -22.47
C CYS A 291 -11.82 -7.76 -21.58
N PHE A 292 -13.11 -7.53 -21.77
CA PHE A 292 -13.91 -6.65 -20.94
C PHE A 292 -15.19 -7.39 -20.59
N THR A 293 -15.98 -6.89 -19.64
CA THR A 293 -17.21 -7.57 -19.18
C THR A 293 -16.97 -8.89 -18.42
N MET A 294 -17.87 -9.17 -17.48
CA MET A 294 -17.78 -10.33 -16.57
C MET A 294 -17.77 -11.67 -17.29
N LYS A 295 -18.66 -11.87 -18.27
CA LYS A 295 -18.81 -13.14 -19.00
C LYS A 295 -17.54 -13.47 -19.80
N GLU A 296 -17.02 -12.52 -20.56
CA GLU A 296 -15.82 -12.74 -21.37
C GLU A 296 -14.59 -12.93 -20.49
N THR A 297 -14.46 -12.10 -19.45
CA THR A 297 -13.33 -12.20 -18.52
C THR A 297 -13.31 -13.57 -17.82
N LEU A 298 -14.47 -14.09 -17.40
CA LEU A 298 -14.57 -15.44 -16.83
C LEU A 298 -14.19 -16.52 -17.84
N HIS A 299 -14.68 -16.43 -19.08
CA HIS A 299 -14.33 -17.39 -20.12
C HIS A 299 -12.83 -17.39 -20.45
N CYS A 300 -12.25 -16.21 -20.65
CA CYS A 300 -10.81 -16.05 -20.88
C CYS A 300 -9.96 -16.52 -19.69
N LEU A 301 -10.49 -16.40 -18.48
CA LEU A 301 -9.85 -16.86 -17.25
C LEU A 301 -9.91 -18.39 -17.12
N GLU A 302 -11.03 -19.02 -17.45
CA GLU A 302 -11.17 -20.49 -17.55
C GLU A 302 -10.23 -21.09 -18.61
N LEU A 303 -10.03 -20.39 -19.72
CA LEU A 303 -9.07 -20.76 -20.77
C LEU A 303 -7.60 -20.52 -20.38
N GLY A 304 -7.33 -19.82 -19.28
CA GLY A 304 -5.97 -19.43 -18.87
C GLY A 304 -5.29 -18.45 -19.84
N ALA A 305 -6.07 -17.69 -20.61
CA ALA A 305 -5.58 -16.74 -21.61
C ALA A 305 -5.18 -15.38 -21.01
N VAL A 306 -5.71 -15.05 -19.82
CA VAL A 306 -5.47 -13.77 -19.14
C VAL A 306 -4.05 -13.72 -18.57
N ASP A 307 -3.29 -12.69 -18.95
CA ASP A 307 -2.01 -12.39 -18.35
C ASP A 307 -2.18 -11.51 -17.11
N THR A 308 -2.76 -10.32 -17.30
CA THR A 308 -3.03 -9.34 -16.24
C THR A 308 -4.51 -9.11 -16.13
N LEU A 309 -5.08 -9.40 -14.97
CA LEU A 309 -6.48 -9.17 -14.65
C LEU A 309 -6.62 -7.86 -13.86
N ILE A 310 -7.46 -6.96 -14.33
CA ILE A 310 -7.68 -5.63 -13.79
C ILE A 310 -9.10 -5.57 -13.20
N ILE A 311 -9.19 -5.31 -11.90
CA ILE A 311 -10.47 -5.28 -11.17
C ILE A 311 -10.59 -4.01 -10.35
N TRP A 312 -11.75 -3.38 -10.38
CA TRP A 312 -12.07 -2.28 -9.50
C TRP A 312 -12.38 -2.75 -8.07
N GLU A 313 -11.77 -2.14 -7.05
CA GLU A 313 -11.91 -2.56 -5.64
C GLU A 313 -13.37 -2.65 -5.16
N ASN A 314 -14.27 -1.81 -5.69
CA ASN A 314 -15.64 -1.65 -5.22
C ASN A 314 -16.67 -2.24 -6.20
N LEU A 315 -16.31 -3.30 -6.91
CA LEU A 315 -17.22 -3.95 -7.85
C LEU A 315 -18.41 -4.58 -7.10
N PRO A 316 -19.66 -4.18 -7.40
CA PRO A 316 -20.85 -4.60 -6.63
C PRO A 316 -21.32 -6.03 -6.94
N ASP A 317 -20.72 -6.72 -7.90
CA ASP A 317 -21.20 -8.03 -8.34
C ASP A 317 -20.89 -9.16 -7.33
N VAL A 318 -21.85 -10.08 -7.24
CA VAL A 318 -21.84 -11.23 -6.33
C VAL A 318 -21.82 -12.49 -7.18
N LYS A 319 -20.94 -13.43 -6.84
CA LYS A 319 -20.90 -14.79 -7.42
C LYS A 319 -21.00 -15.77 -6.26
N GLU A 320 -22.00 -16.67 -6.30
CA GLU A 320 -22.17 -17.74 -5.30
C GLU A 320 -22.27 -17.25 -3.84
N GLU A 321 -23.08 -16.21 -3.59
CA GLU A 321 -23.29 -15.60 -2.26
C GLU A 321 -22.06 -14.89 -1.64
N GLU A 322 -20.91 -14.92 -2.31
CA GLU A 322 -19.70 -14.19 -1.95
C GLU A 322 -19.41 -13.04 -2.96
N SER A 323 -18.67 -12.03 -2.50
CA SER A 323 -18.25 -10.91 -3.36
C SER A 323 -17.32 -11.45 -4.43
N PHE A 324 -17.59 -11.16 -5.71
CA PHE A 324 -16.79 -11.67 -6.83
C PHE A 324 -15.30 -11.36 -6.70
N VAL A 325 -15.00 -10.19 -6.13
CA VAL A 325 -13.63 -9.75 -5.84
C VAL A 325 -12.90 -10.72 -4.89
N ASP A 326 -13.59 -11.27 -3.89
CA ASP A 326 -13.01 -12.22 -2.94
C ASP A 326 -12.72 -13.57 -3.62
N TRP A 327 -13.69 -14.05 -4.41
CA TRP A 327 -13.53 -15.30 -5.15
C TRP A 327 -12.32 -15.25 -6.10
N ILE A 328 -12.12 -14.13 -6.81
CA ILE A 328 -10.95 -13.98 -7.68
C ILE A 328 -9.66 -13.86 -6.89
N ALA A 329 -9.65 -13.13 -5.78
CA ALA A 329 -8.47 -13.00 -4.94
C ALA A 329 -7.96 -14.37 -4.44
N GLU A 330 -8.85 -15.35 -4.20
CA GLU A 330 -8.46 -16.70 -3.80
C GLU A 330 -8.02 -17.58 -4.98
N ASN A 331 -8.66 -17.43 -6.14
CA ASN A 331 -8.51 -18.38 -7.24
C ASN A 331 -7.58 -17.93 -8.39
N TYR A 332 -7.22 -16.65 -8.49
CA TYR A 332 -6.44 -16.12 -9.64
C TYR A 332 -5.11 -16.88 -9.88
N LYS A 333 -4.46 -17.36 -8.81
CA LYS A 333 -3.23 -18.17 -8.92
C LYS A 333 -3.42 -19.48 -9.65
N ASN A 334 -4.59 -20.11 -9.52
CA ASN A 334 -4.90 -21.38 -10.20
C ASN A 334 -4.97 -21.19 -11.71
N TYR A 335 -5.35 -19.98 -12.16
CA TYR A 335 -5.43 -19.60 -13.57
C TYR A 335 -4.11 -19.02 -14.12
N GLY A 336 -3.12 -18.80 -13.26
CA GLY A 336 -1.80 -18.30 -13.66
C GLY A 336 -1.81 -16.86 -14.16
N CYS A 337 -2.75 -16.03 -13.74
CA CYS A 337 -2.82 -14.60 -14.08
C CYS A 337 -2.25 -13.72 -12.94
N SER A 338 -1.87 -12.48 -13.24
CA SER A 338 -1.53 -11.45 -12.26
C SER A 338 -2.72 -10.55 -12.00
N LEU A 339 -3.17 -10.46 -10.74
CA LEU A 339 -4.30 -9.63 -10.34
C LEU A 339 -3.84 -8.22 -9.95
N VAL A 340 -4.52 -7.20 -10.49
CA VAL A 340 -4.27 -5.80 -10.18
C VAL A 340 -5.57 -5.11 -9.80
N PHE A 341 -5.58 -4.48 -8.63
CA PHE A 341 -6.69 -3.64 -8.20
C PHE A 341 -6.50 -2.19 -8.67
N VAL A 342 -7.57 -1.62 -9.22
CA VAL A 342 -7.59 -0.21 -9.67
C VAL A 342 -8.61 0.60 -8.90
N SER A 343 -8.37 1.91 -8.82
CA SER A 343 -9.25 2.89 -8.19
C SER A 343 -9.84 3.87 -9.20
N ASN A 344 -10.94 4.54 -8.85
CA ASN A 344 -11.59 5.57 -9.68
C ASN A 344 -11.03 6.99 -9.42
N LYS A 345 -9.80 7.10 -8.89
CA LYS A 345 -9.19 8.40 -8.56
C LYS A 345 -8.57 9.09 -9.77
N SER A 346 -8.17 8.32 -10.79
CA SER A 346 -7.59 8.84 -12.03
C SER A 346 -8.65 8.98 -13.11
N SER A 347 -8.43 9.88 -14.07
CA SER A 347 -9.29 10.04 -15.25
C SER A 347 -9.46 8.72 -16.02
N GLU A 348 -8.37 7.97 -16.18
CA GLU A 348 -8.33 6.66 -16.82
C GLU A 348 -9.10 5.61 -16.00
N GLY A 349 -9.01 5.67 -14.67
CA GLY A 349 -9.76 4.80 -13.76
C GLY A 349 -11.26 5.04 -13.83
N THR A 350 -11.69 6.31 -13.89
CA THR A 350 -13.10 6.66 -14.11
C THR A 350 -13.60 6.12 -15.44
N GLN A 351 -12.84 6.29 -16.53
CA GLN A 351 -13.19 5.74 -17.85
C GLN A 351 -13.29 4.20 -17.83
N PHE A 352 -12.39 3.53 -17.10
CA PHE A 352 -12.43 2.08 -16.97
C PHE A 352 -13.69 1.60 -16.22
N VAL A 353 -14.04 2.26 -15.12
CA VAL A 353 -15.21 1.90 -14.31
C VAL A 353 -16.52 2.21 -15.04
N GLU A 354 -16.66 3.43 -15.59
CA GLU A 354 -17.89 3.86 -16.26
C GLU A 354 -18.06 3.25 -17.66
N GLY A 355 -16.96 3.03 -18.39
CA GLY A 355 -17.00 2.51 -19.76
C GLY A 355 -17.02 0.99 -19.87
N PHE A 356 -16.32 0.28 -18.97
CA PHE A 356 -16.10 -1.17 -19.09
C PHE A 356 -16.65 -1.97 -17.90
N GLY A 357 -17.39 -1.32 -16.99
CA GLY A 357 -18.01 -1.98 -15.83
C GLY A 357 -17.03 -2.37 -14.72
N GLY A 358 -15.82 -1.81 -14.72
CA GLY A 358 -14.84 -2.02 -13.65
C GLY A 358 -14.15 -3.38 -13.65
N ILE A 359 -14.29 -4.17 -14.72
CA ILE A 359 -13.55 -5.42 -14.93
C ILE A 359 -12.95 -5.47 -16.33
N GLY A 360 -11.71 -5.94 -16.42
CA GLY A 360 -11.05 -6.18 -17.69
C GLY A 360 -9.76 -6.95 -17.52
N GLY A 361 -9.15 -7.36 -18.63
CA GLY A 361 -7.89 -8.07 -18.59
C GLY A 361 -7.11 -7.92 -19.88
N ILE A 362 -5.79 -8.01 -19.75
CA ILE A 362 -4.85 -8.11 -20.86
C ILE A 362 -4.57 -9.59 -21.10
N LEU A 363 -4.79 -10.04 -22.33
CA LEU A 363 -4.63 -11.44 -22.73
C LEU A 363 -3.22 -11.70 -23.28
N ARG A 364 -2.70 -12.91 -23.06
CA ARG A 364 -1.40 -13.35 -23.61
C ARG A 364 -1.44 -13.50 -25.12
N TYR A 365 -2.56 -13.98 -25.63
CA TYR A 365 -2.80 -14.25 -27.04
C TYR A 365 -4.22 -13.81 -27.40
N LYS A 366 -4.45 -13.58 -28.70
CA LYS A 366 -5.77 -13.21 -29.21
C LYS A 366 -6.72 -14.40 -29.01
N VAL A 367 -7.85 -14.14 -28.35
CA VAL A 367 -8.95 -15.10 -28.20
C VAL A 367 -10.09 -14.62 -29.09
N GLU A 368 -10.61 -15.50 -29.95
CA GLU A 368 -11.83 -15.19 -30.69
C GLU A 368 -13.02 -15.46 -29.78
N ILE A 369 -13.63 -14.38 -29.31
CA ILE A 369 -14.77 -14.46 -28.43
C ILE A 369 -16.03 -14.48 -29.30
N ASN A 370 -16.45 -15.67 -29.70
CA ASN A 370 -17.73 -15.87 -30.36
C ASN A 370 -18.82 -15.98 -29.30
N PHE A 371 -19.36 -14.84 -28.86
CA PHE A 371 -20.70 -14.89 -28.29
C PHE A 371 -21.67 -15.14 -29.43
N GLY A 372 -22.33 -16.29 -29.40
CA GLY A 372 -23.55 -16.46 -30.18
C GLY A 372 -24.49 -15.33 -29.84
N ASP A 373 -25.08 -14.74 -30.88
CA ASP A 373 -25.98 -13.61 -30.83
C ASP A 373 -27.02 -13.76 -29.70
N ASP A 374 -26.87 -13.00 -28.61
CA ASP A 374 -28.02 -12.59 -27.79
C ASP A 374 -28.61 -11.33 -28.45
N GLU A 375 -29.11 -11.50 -29.68
CA GLU A 375 -30.11 -10.60 -30.23
C GLU A 375 -31.41 -10.77 -29.45
N GLY A 376 -31.83 -9.71 -28.75
CA GLY A 376 -33.25 -9.41 -28.52
C GLY A 376 -34.04 -10.31 -27.57
N TYR A 377 -34.02 -9.99 -26.28
CA TYR A 377 -35.25 -10.01 -25.48
C TYR A 377 -35.77 -8.58 -25.37
N ILE A 378 -36.35 -8.08 -26.47
CA ILE A 378 -37.38 -7.05 -26.35
C ILE A 378 -38.56 -7.77 -25.69
N SER A 379 -38.92 -7.33 -24.49
CA SER A 379 -40.18 -7.72 -23.88
C SER A 379 -41.31 -7.14 -24.72
N ASP A 380 -41.85 -7.93 -25.64
CA ASP A 380 -43.11 -7.67 -26.34
C ASP A 380 -44.30 -7.85 -25.38
N ASP A 381 -44.39 -6.99 -24.37
CA ASP A 381 -45.58 -6.83 -23.54
C ASP A 381 -45.92 -5.34 -23.43
N ASP A 382 -46.27 -4.73 -24.56
CA ASP A 382 -47.09 -3.51 -24.58
C ASP A 382 -47.89 -3.49 -25.89
N ASP A 383 -48.87 -4.39 -25.98
CA ASP A 383 -49.98 -4.27 -26.93
C ASP A 383 -51.26 -4.84 -26.30
N SER A 384 -51.95 -4.03 -25.49
CA SER A 384 -53.40 -4.20 -25.30
C SER A 384 -54.12 -2.92 -24.84
N PHE A 385 -54.70 -2.25 -25.85
CA PHE A 385 -56.03 -1.62 -25.90
C PHE A 385 -56.32 -0.25 -25.26
N PHE A 386 -56.58 0.70 -26.16
CA PHE A 386 -57.72 1.64 -26.27
C PHE A 386 -58.47 2.10 -25.01
#